data_AF-A0A6I5RDC5-F1
#
_entry.id   AF-A0A6I5RDC5-F1
#
_cell.length_a   1.000
_cell.length_b   1.000
_cell.length_c   1.000
_cell.angle_alpha   90.00
_cell.angle_beta   90.00
_cell.angle_gamma   90.00
#
_symmetry.space_group_name_H-M   'P 1'
#
loop_
_entity.id
_entity.type
_entity.pdbx_description
1 polymer ?
#
loop_
_entity_poly.entity_id
_entity_poly.type
_entity_poly.pdbx_seq_one_letter_code
_entity_poly.pdbx_strand_id
1 'polypeptide(L)'
;MLKLFNLERNVSSLIKVFSTILITGALGLELGNLAATFMGGGPISGLDPVFWIGRVALVIHGVEGAIAAVYAPSRQRSPLTHSIYTFFVGTVGLVELLRQPAVACDRSQ
;
A
#
# COMPACT_ATOMS: atom_id res chain seq x y z
N MET A 1 14.84 -5.28 26.38
CA MET A 1 14.30 -6.14 25.30
C MET A 1 12.80 -5.93 25.09
N LEU A 2 11.93 -6.08 26.11
CA LEU A 2 10.46 -5.91 25.97
C LEU A 2 9.99 -4.51 25.45
N LYS A 3 10.69 -3.43 25.85
CA LYS A 3 10.34 -2.05 25.44
C LYS A 3 10.54 -1.79 23.94
N LEU A 4 11.62 -2.32 23.35
CA LEU A 4 11.95 -2.16 21.93
C LEU A 4 10.92 -2.86 21.05
N PHE A 5 10.54 -4.09 21.41
CA PHE A 5 9.57 -4.88 20.66
C PHE A 5 8.17 -4.25 20.63
N ASN A 6 7.72 -3.68 21.74
CA ASN A 6 6.46 -2.95 21.79
C ASN A 6 6.50 -1.65 20.97
N LEU A 7 7.65 -0.97 20.92
CA LEU A 7 7.82 0.24 20.12
C LEU A 7 7.70 -0.08 18.61
N GLU A 8 8.40 -1.10 18.12
CA GLU A 8 8.32 -1.50 16.69
C GLU A 8 6.90 -1.87 16.27
N ARG A 9 6.19 -2.60 17.14
CA ARG A 9 4.81 -3.03 16.88
C ARG A 9 3.84 -1.83 16.83
N ASN A 10 4.02 -0.86 17.74
CA ASN A 10 3.20 0.35 17.76
C ASN A 10 3.46 1.25 16.56
N VAL A 11 4.73 1.43 16.17
CA VAL A 11 5.10 2.23 15.00
C VAL A 11 4.54 1.60 13.72
N SER A 12 4.67 0.28 13.54
CA SER A 12 4.09 -0.42 12.38
C SER A 12 2.56 -0.22 12.31
N SER A 13 1.86 -0.39 13.44
CA SER A 13 0.42 -0.18 13.50
C SER A 13 0.01 1.27 13.18
N LEU A 14 0.76 2.26 13.67
CA LEU A 14 0.49 3.67 13.35
C LEU A 14 0.73 3.95 11.86
N ILE A 15 1.83 3.47 11.30
CA ILE A 15 2.13 3.63 9.87
C ILE A 15 1.00 3.05 9.04
N LYS A 16 0.51 1.85 9.35
CA LYS A 16 -0.63 1.22 8.64
C LYS A 16 -1.86 2.12 8.60
N VAL A 17 -2.23 2.68 9.76
CA VAL A 17 -3.43 3.53 9.89
C VAL A 17 -3.25 4.81 9.08
N PHE A 18 -2.15 5.54 9.30
CA PHE A 18 -1.90 6.79 8.57
C PHE A 18 -1.75 6.57 7.07
N SER A 19 -1.02 5.53 6.67
CA SER A 19 -0.84 5.14 5.27
C SER A 19 -2.18 4.86 4.59
N THR A 20 -3.05 4.07 5.23
CA THR A 20 -4.39 3.76 4.70
C THR A 20 -5.22 5.03 4.54
N ILE A 21 -5.21 5.94 5.53
CA ILE A 21 -5.94 7.22 5.48
C ILE A 21 -5.41 8.10 4.34
N LEU A 22 -4.08 8.26 4.24
CA LEU A 22 -3.44 9.10 3.23
C LEU A 22 -3.66 8.58 1.81
N ILE A 23 -3.53 7.26 1.58
CA ILE A 23 -3.75 6.64 0.28
C ILE A 23 -5.22 6.69 -0.13
N THR A 24 -6.14 6.45 0.82
CA THR A 24 -7.58 6.61 0.57
C THR A 24 -7.91 8.06 0.24
N GLY A 25 -7.34 9.02 0.96
CA GLY A 25 -7.48 10.45 0.69
C GLY A 25 -6.94 10.85 -0.68
N ALA A 26 -5.75 10.36 -1.04
CA ALA A 26 -5.14 10.61 -2.36
C ALA A 26 -5.99 10.04 -3.50
N LEU A 27 -6.51 8.81 -3.37
CA LEU A 27 -7.44 8.23 -4.33
C LEU A 27 -8.71 9.07 -4.45
N GLY A 28 -9.33 9.43 -3.33
CA GLY A 28 -10.55 10.22 -3.31
C GLY A 28 -10.36 11.58 -3.97
N LEU A 29 -9.24 12.26 -3.67
CA LEU A 29 -8.92 13.55 -4.25
C LEU A 29 -8.66 13.45 -5.77
N GLU A 30 -7.90 12.44 -6.21
CA GLU A 30 -7.62 12.20 -7.63
C GLU A 30 -8.90 11.86 -8.40
N LEU A 31 -9.76 10.99 -7.85
CA LEU A 31 -11.06 10.65 -8.43
C LEU A 31 -11.97 11.88 -8.51
N GLY A 32 -11.99 12.71 -7.47
CA GLY A 32 -12.76 13.95 -7.45
C GLY A 32 -12.28 14.95 -8.52
N ASN A 33 -10.96 15.12 -8.65
CA ASN A 33 -10.37 15.98 -9.68
C ASN A 33 -10.67 15.49 -11.10
N LEU A 34 -10.59 14.17 -11.31
CA LEU A 34 -10.93 13.54 -12.57
C LEU A 34 -12.42 13.71 -12.90
N ALA A 35 -13.31 13.49 -11.92
CA ALA A 35 -14.75 13.70 -12.07
C ALA A 35 -15.09 15.16 -12.38
N ALA A 36 -14.48 16.13 -11.69
CA ALA A 36 -14.67 17.56 -11.95
C ALA A 36 -14.30 17.91 -13.41
N THR A 37 -13.18 17.38 -13.89
CA THR A 37 -12.73 17.58 -15.28
C THR A 37 -13.68 16.92 -16.28
N PHE A 38 -14.15 15.69 -16.00
CA PHE A 38 -15.10 14.98 -16.87
C PHE A 38 -16.46 15.66 -16.99
N MET A 39 -16.92 16.34 -15.93
CA MET A 39 -18.20 17.08 -15.93
C MET A 39 -18.09 18.48 -16.59
N GLY A 40 -17.00 18.77 -17.29
CA GLY A 40 -16.78 20.06 -17.94
C GLY A 40 -16.29 21.16 -17.01
N GLY A 41 -15.96 20.82 -15.76
CA GLY A 41 -15.19 21.70 -14.87
C GLY A 41 -13.71 21.75 -15.27
N GLY A 42 -12.96 22.61 -14.59
CA GLY A 42 -11.50 22.62 -14.64
C GLY A 42 -10.88 21.71 -13.57
N PRO A 43 -9.57 21.45 -13.63
CA PRO A 43 -8.84 20.82 -12.54
C PRO A 43 -8.96 21.66 -11.26
N ILE A 44 -8.93 20.99 -10.10
CA ILE A 44 -8.99 21.64 -8.80
C ILE A 44 -7.68 22.40 -8.57
N SER A 45 -7.68 23.68 -8.92
CA SER A 45 -6.52 24.57 -8.83
C SER A 45 -6.12 24.89 -7.37
N GLY A 46 -4.83 25.12 -7.14
CA GLY A 46 -4.31 25.50 -5.80
C GLY A 46 -3.97 24.31 -4.90
N LEU A 47 -4.25 23.08 -5.34
CA LEU A 47 -3.84 21.84 -4.68
C LEU A 47 -2.81 21.05 -5.51
N ASP A 48 -2.19 21.65 -6.52
CA ASP A 48 -1.26 20.96 -7.43
C ASP A 48 -0.11 20.23 -6.70
N PRO A 49 0.52 20.81 -5.66
CA PRO A 49 1.54 20.07 -4.89
C PRO A 49 0.97 18.84 -4.17
N VAL A 50 -0.27 18.93 -3.68
CA VAL A 50 -0.97 17.82 -3.00
C VAL A 50 -1.28 16.70 -3.99
N PHE A 51 -1.78 17.05 -5.19
CA PHE A 51 -1.98 16.08 -6.27
C PHE A 51 -0.68 15.40 -6.68
N TRP A 52 0.41 16.16 -6.81
CA TRP A 52 1.70 15.60 -7.19
C TRP A 52 2.21 14.57 -6.16
N ILE A 53 2.20 14.94 -4.87
CA ILE A 53 2.60 14.03 -3.78
C ILE A 53 1.67 12.82 -3.74
N GLY A 54 0.35 13.03 -3.83
CA GLY A 54 -0.65 11.97 -3.83
C GLY A 54 -0.42 10.97 -4.96
N ARG A 55 -0.21 11.44 -6.19
CA ARG A 55 0.06 10.58 -7.35
C ARG A 55 1.35 9.78 -7.20
N VAL A 56 2.43 10.41 -6.72
CA VAL A 56 3.69 9.70 -6.45
C VAL A 56 3.46 8.60 -5.41
N ALA A 57 2.75 8.90 -4.32
CA ALA A 57 2.41 7.91 -3.29
C ALA A 57 1.57 6.75 -3.87
N LEU A 58 0.53 7.04 -4.65
CA LEU A 58 -0.31 6.04 -5.30
C LEU A 58 0.48 5.13 -6.24
N VAL A 59 1.42 5.68 -7.02
CA VAL A 59 2.27 4.90 -7.93
C VAL A 59 3.20 3.99 -7.13
N ILE A 60 3.88 4.50 -6.11
CA ILE A 60 4.78 3.69 -5.25
C ILE A 60 4.00 2.54 -4.60
N HIS A 61 2.86 2.84 -4.00
CA HIS A 61 2.00 1.85 -3.38
C HIS A 61 1.43 0.84 -4.39
N GLY A 62 1.13 1.29 -5.61
CA GLY A 62 0.78 0.43 -6.74
C GLY A 62 1.87 -0.59 -7.06
N VAL A 63 3.12 -0.14 -7.14
CA VAL A 63 4.28 -1.02 -7.37
C VAL A 63 4.45 -2.01 -6.22
N GLU A 64 4.35 -1.57 -4.98
CA GLU A 64 4.45 -2.46 -3.81
C GLU A 64 3.34 -3.51 -3.78
N GLY A 65 2.09 -3.12 -4.09
CA GLY A 65 0.97 -4.03 -4.24
C GLY A 65 1.18 -5.06 -5.36
N ALA A 66 1.74 -4.63 -6.49
CA ALA A 66 2.08 -5.53 -7.60
C ALA A 66 3.17 -6.53 -7.21
N ILE A 67 4.23 -6.09 -6.52
CA ILE A 67 5.26 -6.99 -5.98
C ILE A 67 4.63 -7.98 -5.00
N ALA A 68 3.75 -7.53 -4.11
CA ALA A 68 3.05 -8.42 -3.18
C ALA A 68 2.17 -9.46 -3.90
N ALA A 69 1.49 -9.09 -4.98
CA ALA A 69 0.73 -10.04 -5.80
C ALA A 69 1.62 -11.16 -6.36
N VAL A 70 2.82 -10.82 -6.85
CA VAL A 70 3.78 -11.77 -7.41
C VAL A 70 4.34 -12.72 -6.35
N TYR A 71 4.67 -12.20 -5.16
CA TYR A 71 5.30 -13.00 -4.11
C TYR A 71 4.32 -13.74 -3.19
N ALA A 72 3.06 -13.34 -3.12
CA ALA A 72 2.06 -13.94 -2.24
C ALA A 72 1.87 -15.47 -2.42
N PRO A 73 1.81 -16.04 -3.64
CA PRO A 73 1.72 -17.49 -3.83
C PRO A 73 2.88 -18.24 -3.16
N SER A 74 4.10 -17.69 -3.24
CA SER A 74 5.31 -18.28 -2.64
C SER A 74 5.26 -18.35 -1.12
N ARG A 75 4.30 -17.67 -0.48
CA ARG A 75 4.08 -17.61 0.96
C ARG A 75 2.72 -18.21 1.38
N GLN A 76 2.07 -18.99 0.49
CA GLN A 76 0.71 -19.56 0.68
C GLN A 76 -0.35 -18.49 1.01
N ARG A 77 -0.22 -17.30 0.43
CA ARG A 77 -1.19 -16.22 0.59
C ARG A 77 -1.92 -15.94 -0.71
N SER A 78 -3.17 -15.50 -0.58
CA SER A 78 -3.96 -15.01 -1.70
C SER A 78 -3.27 -13.78 -2.32
N PRO A 79 -2.94 -13.82 -3.63
CA PRO A 79 -2.34 -12.68 -4.34
C PRO A 79 -3.18 -11.42 -4.24
N LEU A 80 -4.48 -11.55 -4.50
CA LEU A 80 -5.39 -10.41 -4.52
C LEU A 80 -5.46 -9.75 -3.14
N THR A 81 -5.69 -10.55 -2.09
CA THR A 81 -5.81 -10.02 -0.72
C THR A 81 -4.54 -9.32 -0.27
N HIS A 82 -3.36 -9.91 -0.51
CA HIS A 82 -2.09 -9.29 -0.10
C HIS A 82 -1.70 -8.12 -0.97
N SER A 83 -2.06 -8.10 -2.26
CA SER A 83 -1.83 -6.96 -3.14
C SER A 83 -2.62 -5.73 -2.69
N ILE A 84 -3.92 -5.89 -2.41
CA ILE A 84 -4.80 -4.81 -1.94
C ILE A 84 -4.32 -4.32 -0.57
N TYR A 85 -4.05 -5.25 0.35
CA TYR A 85 -3.53 -4.90 1.66
C TYR A 85 -2.23 -4.09 1.57
N THR A 86 -1.28 -4.55 0.75
CA THR A 86 0.01 -3.87 0.56
C THR A 86 -0.15 -2.54 -0.16
N PHE A 87 -1.09 -2.41 -1.10
CA PHE A 87 -1.39 -1.13 -1.74
C PHE A 87 -1.84 -0.07 -0.73
N PHE A 88 -2.67 -0.42 0.26
CA PHE A 88 -3.11 0.56 1.26
C PHE A 88 -2.09 0.81 2.37
N VAL A 89 -1.38 -0.24 2.79
CA VAL A 89 -0.45 -0.17 3.92
C VAL A 89 0.96 0.27 3.50
N GLY A 90 1.33 0.04 2.24
CA GLY A 90 2.64 0.30 1.67
C GLY A 90 3.69 -0.74 2.08
N THR A 91 4.95 -0.32 2.16
CA THR A 91 6.13 -1.16 2.43
C THR A 91 5.95 -2.08 3.65
N VAL A 92 5.25 -1.63 4.69
CA VAL A 92 4.98 -2.45 5.89
C VAL A 92 4.26 -3.75 5.52
N GLY A 93 3.28 -3.69 4.62
CA GLY A 93 2.55 -4.87 4.16
C GLY A 93 3.43 -5.81 3.34
N LEU A 94 4.33 -5.25 2.52
CA LEU A 94 5.30 -6.03 1.76
C LEU A 94 6.31 -6.74 2.67
N VAL A 95 6.85 -6.03 3.67
CA VAL A 95 7.76 -6.61 4.66
C VAL A 95 7.07 -7.72 5.47
N GLU A 96 5.80 -7.53 5.83
CA GLU A 96 5.01 -8.56 6.52
C GLU A 96 4.79 -9.81 5.66
N LEU A 97 4.56 -9.66 4.36
CA LEU A 97 4.49 -10.79 3.44
C LEU A 97 5.84 -11.51 3.35
N LEU A 98 6.94 -10.78 3.16
CA LEU A 98 8.27 -11.35 2.92
C LEU A 98 8.89 -12.01 4.16
N ARG A 99 8.45 -11.62 5.36
CA ARG A 99 8.83 -12.26 6.63
C ARG A 99 8.17 -13.62 6.87
N GLN A 100 7.10 -13.95 6.17
CA GLN A 100 6.50 -15.28 6.23
C GLN A 100 7.45 -16.29 5.58
N PRO A 101 7.54 -17.55 6.01
CA PRO A 101 8.41 -18.51 5.34
C PRO A 101 7.98 -18.72 3.88
N ALA A 102 8.96 -18.81 2.98
CA ALA A 102 8.69 -19.31 1.64
C ALA A 102 8.26 -20.78 1.72
N VAL A 103 7.33 -21.17 0.85
CA VAL A 103 7.08 -22.60 0.62
C VAL A 103 8.37 -23.19 0.09
N ALA A 104 9.03 -24.02 0.90
CA ALA A 104 10.08 -24.87 0.39
C ALA A 104 9.44 -25.74 -0.69
N CYS A 105 10.00 -25.71 -1.90
CA CYS A 105 9.67 -26.73 -2.88
C CYS A 105 9.93 -28.06 -2.18
N ASP A 106 8.90 -28.89 -2.07
CA ASP A 106 8.99 -30.22 -1.49
C ASP A 106 10.19 -30.94 -2.13
N ARG A 107 11.28 -31.07 -1.36
CA ARG A 107 12.34 -32.02 -1.65
C ARG A 107 11.93 -33.33 -0.98
N SER A 108 10.85 -33.94 -1.44
CA SER A 108 10.59 -35.35 -1.19
C SER A 108 11.45 -36.15 -2.16
N GLN A 109 12.62 -36.57 -1.66
CA GLN A 109 13.23 -37.85 -2.00
C GLN A 109 12.97 -38.80 -0.83
#